data_AF-A0A094PQM3-F1
#
_entry.id   AF-A0A094PQM3-F1
#
_cell.length_a   1.000
_cell.length_b   1.000
_cell.length_c   1.000
_cell.angle_alpha   90.00
_cell.angle_beta   90.00
_cell.angle_gamma   90.00
#
_symmetry.space_group_name_H-M   'P 1'
#
loop_
_entity.id
_entity.type
_entity.pdbx_description
1 polymer ?
#
loop_
_entity_poly.entity_id
_entity_poly.type
_entity_poly.pdbx_seq_one_letter_code
_entity_poly.pdbx_strand_id
1 'polypeptide(L)' 'DYAVVVDPDSLLTPAELLSGTNVRLLMVAKVGSPRLLDNLGVDVP' A
#
# COMPACT_ATOMS: atom_id res chain seq x y z
N ASP A 1 11.07 -5.50 1.63
CA ASP A 1 10.75 -6.90 1.31
C ASP A 1 9.54 -6.95 0.38
N TYR A 2 8.43 -6.27 0.71
CA TYR A 2 7.26 -6.20 -0.15
C TYR A 2 6.59 -4.82 -0.10
N ALA A 3 5.92 -4.47 -1.18
CA ALA A 3 5.03 -3.32 -1.28
C ALA A 3 3.75 -3.75 -1.99
N VAL A 4 2.59 -3.32 -1.50
CA VAL A 4 1.29 -3.61 -2.12
C VAL A 4 0.39 -2.39 -2.10
N VAL A 5 -0.46 -2.30 -3.10
CA VAL A 5 -1.58 -1.36 -3.13
C VAL A 5 -2.83 -2.12 -2.74
N VAL A 6 -3.58 -1.59 -1.77
CA VAL A 6 -4.85 -2.17 -1.30
C VAL A 6 -5.94 -1.10 -1.22
N ASP A 7 -7.18 -1.54 -1.32
CA ASP A 7 -8.33 -0.74 -0.91
C ASP A 7 -8.27 -0.45 0.60
N PRO A 8 -8.47 0.80 1.05
CA PRO A 8 -8.25 1.21 2.44
C PRO A 8 -9.20 0.53 3.44
N ASP A 9 -10.41 0.15 3.00
CA ASP A 9 -11.44 -0.38 3.88
C ASP A 9 -11.39 -1.91 3.95
N SER A 10 -11.22 -2.57 2.81
CA SER A 10 -11.22 -4.03 2.70
C SER A 10 -9.83 -4.67 2.80
N LEU A 11 -8.76 -3.89 2.61
CA LEU A 11 -7.37 -4.34 2.51
C LEU A 11 -7.12 -5.38 1.40
N LEU A 12 -8.06 -5.53 0.47
CA LEU A 12 -7.90 -6.38 -0.69
C LEU A 12 -7.10 -5.65 -1.77
N THR A 13 -6.32 -6.41 -2.54
CA THR A 13 -5.66 -5.87 -3.73
C THR A 13 -6.75 -5.55 -4.77
N PRO A 14 -6.88 -4.29 -5.21
CA PRO A 14 -7.84 -3.94 -6.25
C PRO A 14 -7.43 -4.60 -7.57
N ALA A 15 -8.42 -5.02 -8.35
CA ALA A 15 -8.17 -5.61 -9.67
C ALA A 15 -7.62 -4.57 -10.67
N GLU A 16 -8.04 -3.31 -10.54
CA GLU A 16 -7.62 -2.17 -11.35
C GLU A 16 -7.46 -0.92 -10.48
N LEU A 17 -6.56 -0.03 -10.89
CA LEU A 17 -6.38 1.29 -10.26
C LEU A 17 -7.10 2.33 -11.09
N LEU A 18 -8.29 2.73 -10.64
CA LEU A 18 -9.12 3.71 -11.33
C LEU A 18 -8.77 5.13 -10.86
N SER A 19 -8.65 6.09 -11.78
CA SER A 19 -8.40 7.50 -11.44
C SER A 19 -9.46 8.02 -10.47
N GLY A 20 -9.02 8.81 -9.48
CA GLY A 20 -9.83 9.36 -8.40
C GLY A 20 -10.14 8.38 -7.26
N THR A 21 -9.67 7.12 -7.32
CA THR A 21 -9.83 6.19 -6.20
C THR A 21 -8.76 6.39 -5.13
N ASN A 22 -9.16 6.29 -3.87
CA ASN A 22 -8.25 6.31 -2.74
C ASN A 22 -7.73 4.89 -2.47
N VAL A 23 -6.42 4.73 -2.40
CA VAL A 23 -5.76 3.46 -2.11
C VAL A 23 -4.71 3.61 -1.03
N ARG A 24 -4.31 2.49 -0.41
CA ARG A 24 -3.21 2.43 0.55
C ARG A 24 -2.04 1.67 -0.04
N LEU A 25 -0.88 2.31 -0.05
CA LEU A 25 0.40 1.64 -0.27
C LEU A 25 0.90 1.15 1.09
N LEU A 26 1.03 -0.16 1.25
CA LEU A 26 1.62 -0.79 2.43
C LEU A 26 3.02 -1.28 2.09
N MET A 27 3.99 -0.95 2.93
CA MET A 27 5.40 -1.29 2.70
C MET A 27 6.00 -1.94 3.93
N VAL A 28 6.75 -3.01 3.72
CA VAL A 28 7.54 -3.66 4.78
C VAL A 28 8.94 -3.89 4.24
N ALA A 29 9.95 -3.46 4.98
CA ALA A 29 11.35 -3.65 4.61
C ALA A 29 12.23 -3.97 5.82
N LYS A 30 13.21 -4.84 5.62
CA LYS A 30 14.27 -5.06 6.58
C LYS A 30 15.40 -4.05 6.38
N VAL A 31 15.75 -3.30 7.43
CA VAL A 31 16.84 -2.30 7.41
C VAL A 31 17.91 -2.74 8.43
N GLY A 32 18.88 -3.54 7.99
CA GLY A 32 19.81 -4.22 8.89
C GLY A 32 19.09 -5.32 9.68
N SER A 33 19.06 -5.19 11.01
CA SER A 33 18.32 -6.10 11.90
C SER A 33 16.83 -5.79 12.03
N PRO A 34 16.37 -4.53 12.22
CA PRO A 34 14.96 -4.24 12.37
C PRO A 34 14.17 -4.44 11.07
N ARG A 35 12.91 -4.85 11.23
CA ARG A 35 11.92 -4.88 10.16
C ARG A 35 10.95 -3.72 10.37
N LEU A 36 10.95 -2.80 9.42
CA LEU A 36 10.12 -1.60 9.44
C LEU A 36 8.88 -1.84 8.60
N LEU A 37 7.77 -1.26 9.05
CA LEU A 37 6.50 -1.21 8.34
C LEU A 37 6.07 0.25 8.25
N ASP A 38 5.59 0.64 7.08
CA ASP A 38 5.02 1.97 6.85
C ASP A 38 3.84 1.89 5.87
N ASN A 39 3.01 2.92 5.85
CA ASN A 39 1.89 3.03 4.91
C ASN A 39 1.68 4.46 4.42
N LEU A 40 1.09 4.59 3.23
CA LEU A 40 0.74 5.87 2.62
C LEU A 40 -0.64 5.78 1.97
N GLY A 41 -1.51 6.76 2.25
CA GLY A 41 -2.75 6.96 1.49
C GLY A 41 -2.46 7.77 0.24
N VAL A 42 -2.98 7.33 -0.91
CA VAL A 42 -2.77 7.94 -2.22
C VAL A 42 -4.09 8.00 -2.98
N ASP A 43 -4.37 9.14 -3.60
CA ASP A 43 -5.41 9.25 -4.61
C ASP A 43 -4.78 8.94 -5.99
N VAL A 44 -5.36 7.98 -6.71
CA VAL A 44 -4.86 7.58 -8.03
C VAL A 44 -5.11 8.73 -9.02
N PRO A 45 -4.09 9.22 -9.74
CA PRO A 45 -4.23 10.35 -10.66
C PRO A 45 -5.08 10.02 -11.88
#